data_AF-A0A3C0B7N9-F1
#
_entry.id   AF-A0A3C0B7N9-F1
#
_cell.length_a   1.000
_cell.length_b   1.000
_cell.length_c   1.000
_cell.angle_alpha   90.00
_cell.angle_beta   90.00
_cell.angle_gamma   90.00
#
_symmetry.space_group_name_H-M   'P 1'
#
loop_
_entity.id
_entity.type
_entity.pdbx_description
1 polymer ?
#
loop_
_entity_poly.entity_id
_entity_poly.type
_entity_poly.pdbx_seq_one_letter_code
_entity_poly.pdbx_strand_id
1 'polypeptide(L)'
;IYDQKKITAQSTIEFTISDDLSGIKSYRATLNGEWILMDYDAKKGLLTYDFDHLLRPGANKFELVVMDGCLNTTSYQATVLY
;
A
#
# COMPACT_ATOMS: atom_id res chain seq x y z
N ILE A 1 6.78 -5.85 -4.51
CA ILE A 1 7.40 -4.65 -5.11
C ILE A 1 8.91 -4.83 -5.08
N TYR A 2 9.60 -4.58 -6.19
CA TYR A 2 11.06 -4.48 -6.19
C TYR A 2 11.46 -3.09 -5.70
N ASP A 3 12.48 -3.05 -4.85
CA ASP A 3 13.13 -1.84 -4.35
C ASP A 3 13.47 -0.90 -5.52
N GLN A 4 13.12 0.40 -5.40
CA GLN A 4 13.38 1.46 -6.38
C GLN A 4 12.54 1.50 -7.68
N LYS A 5 11.28 1.04 -7.68
CA LYS A 5 10.38 1.29 -8.83
C LYS A 5 10.06 2.79 -8.94
N LYS A 6 10.54 3.46 -9.99
CA LYS A 6 10.17 4.85 -10.33
C LYS A 6 8.70 4.89 -10.74
N ILE A 7 7.91 5.71 -10.06
CA ILE A 7 6.49 5.90 -10.36
C ILE A 7 6.26 7.23 -11.10
N THR A 8 7.33 7.80 -11.68
CA THR A 8 7.31 9.05 -12.47
C THR A 8 6.41 9.01 -13.70
N ALA A 9 5.95 7.81 -14.12
CA ALA A 9 5.08 7.63 -15.29
C ALA A 9 3.74 6.95 -14.97
N GLN A 10 3.52 6.50 -13.73
CA GLN A 10 2.23 5.90 -13.33
C GLN A 10 1.54 6.89 -12.41
N SER A 11 0.24 7.13 -12.56
CA SER A 11 -0.51 8.02 -11.65
C SER A 11 -1.03 7.32 -10.40
N THR A 12 -0.73 6.02 -10.25
CA THR A 12 -1.29 5.14 -9.23
C THR A 12 -0.22 4.21 -8.67
N ILE A 13 -0.30 3.93 -7.36
CA ILE A 13 0.48 2.87 -6.71
C ILE A 13 -0.39 1.63 -6.56
N GLU A 14 0.10 0.52 -7.08
CA GLU A 14 -0.53 -0.78 -6.97
C GLU A 14 0.30 -1.69 -6.07
N PHE A 15 -0.32 -2.20 -5.01
CA PHE A 15 0.25 -3.16 -4.07
C PHE A 15 -0.51 -4.47 -4.19
N THR A 16 0.19 -5.56 -4.49
CA THR A 16 -0.43 -6.88 -4.47
C THR A 16 -0.21 -7.52 -3.10
N ILE A 17 -1.29 -7.76 -2.37
CA ILE A 17 -1.33 -8.63 -1.21
C ILE A 17 -1.83 -10.00 -1.66
N SER A 18 -0.95 -10.99 -1.64
CA SER A 18 -1.35 -12.39 -1.78
C SER A 18 -1.72 -12.92 -0.40
N ASP A 19 -3.02 -13.08 -0.14
CA ASP A 19 -3.54 -13.83 1.01
C ASP A 19 -3.88 -15.24 0.56
N ASP A 20 -3.43 -16.26 1.30
CA ASP A 20 -3.54 -17.65 0.83
C ASP A 20 -4.87 -18.31 1.22
N LEU A 21 -5.60 -17.85 2.26
CA LEU A 21 -6.90 -18.44 2.68
C LEU A 21 -7.56 -17.78 3.92
N SER A 22 -6.98 -16.75 4.54
CA SER A 22 -7.43 -16.25 5.87
C SER A 22 -8.33 -15.01 5.80
N GLY A 23 -8.30 -14.30 4.67
CA GLY A 23 -9.01 -13.04 4.49
C GLY A 23 -8.36 -11.89 5.28
N ILE A 24 -8.35 -10.71 4.67
CA ILE A 24 -7.90 -9.50 5.35
C ILE A 24 -9.05 -8.99 6.21
N LYS A 25 -8.83 -8.91 7.53
CA LYS A 25 -9.80 -8.37 8.48
C LYS A 25 -9.78 -6.84 8.45
N SER A 26 -8.58 -6.25 8.41
CA SER A 26 -8.40 -4.80 8.36
C SER A 26 -7.06 -4.46 7.74
N TYR A 27 -6.98 -3.31 7.08
CA TYR A 27 -5.73 -2.75 6.59
C TYR A 27 -5.68 -1.25 6.87
N ARG A 28 -4.48 -0.71 7.03
CA ARG A 28 -4.24 0.71 7.26
C ARG A 28 -2.99 1.12 6.50
N ALA A 29 -3.15 2.05 5.57
CA ALA A 29 -2.05 2.63 4.82
C ALA A 29 -1.75 4.04 5.32
N THR A 30 -0.47 4.39 5.39
CA THR A 30 0.03 5.72 5.68
C THR A 30 1.11 6.09 4.67
N LEU A 31 1.10 7.34 4.24
CA LEU A 31 2.06 7.90 3.31
C LEU A 31 2.65 9.15 3.93
N ASN A 32 3.98 9.18 4.09
CA ASN A 32 4.69 10.27 4.77
C ASN A 32 4.19 10.58 6.18
N GLY A 33 3.58 9.59 6.86
CA GLY A 33 2.96 9.76 8.17
C GLY A 33 1.52 10.27 8.14
N GLU A 34 0.97 10.55 6.95
CA GLU A 34 -0.44 10.92 6.75
C GLU A 34 -1.25 9.67 6.39
N TRP A 35 -2.45 9.54 6.97
CA TRP A 35 -3.30 8.39 6.67
C TRP A 35 -3.89 8.54 5.26
N ILE A 36 -3.79 7.48 4.48
CA ILE A 36 -4.33 7.45 3.12
C ILE A 36 -5.35 6.32 2.97
N LEU A 37 -6.39 6.59 2.18
CA LEU A 37 -7.38 5.60 1.84
C LEU A 37 -6.93 4.87 0.57
N MET A 38 -6.80 3.56 0.66
CA MET A 38 -6.51 2.70 -0.49
C MET A 38 -7.74 1.85 -0.81
N ASP A 39 -7.97 1.66 -2.10
CA ASP A 39 -8.99 0.75 -2.60
C ASP A 39 -8.42 -0.68 -2.55
N TYR A 40 -9.11 -1.60 -1.87
CA TYR A 40 -8.68 -2.99 -1.77
C TYR A 40 -9.61 -3.91 -2.58
N ASP A 41 -9.07 -4.47 -3.66
CA ASP A 41 -9.70 -5.51 -4.46
C ASP A 41 -9.37 -6.88 -3.86
N ALA A 42 -10.28 -7.43 -3.06
CA ALA A 42 -10.14 -8.75 -2.45
C ALA A 42 -10.15 -9.90 -3.47
N LYS A 43 -10.71 -9.73 -4.67
CA LYS A 43 -10.70 -10.78 -5.71
C LYS A 43 -9.32 -10.94 -6.34
N LYS A 44 -8.59 -9.83 -6.49
CA LYS A 44 -7.24 -9.81 -7.06
C LYS A 44 -6.14 -9.71 -6.00
N GLY A 45 -6.50 -9.46 -4.75
CA GLY A 45 -5.55 -9.12 -3.71
C GLY A 45 -4.79 -7.83 -4.05
N LEU A 46 -5.45 -6.85 -4.68
CA LEU A 46 -4.79 -5.65 -5.18
C LEU A 46 -5.25 -4.42 -4.38
N LEU A 47 -4.32 -3.75 -3.71
CA LEU A 47 -4.54 -2.41 -3.22
C LEU A 47 -4.08 -1.39 -4.24
N THR A 48 -4.98 -0.48 -4.59
CA THR A 48 -4.70 0.62 -5.50
C THR A 48 -4.81 1.93 -4.73
N TYR A 49 -3.83 2.80 -4.93
CA TYR A 49 -3.82 4.15 -4.40
C TYR A 49 -3.61 5.12 -5.55
N ASP A 50 -4.51 6.08 -5.69
CA ASP A 50 -4.38 7.16 -6.67
C ASP A 50 -3.50 8.27 -6.10
N PHE A 51 -2.67 8.87 -6.92
CA PHE A 51 -1.77 9.94 -6.50
C PHE A 51 -2.53 11.21 -6.13
N ASP A 52 -2.82 11.33 -4.84
CA ASP A 52 -3.39 12.53 -4.27
C ASP A 52 -2.31 13.58 -3.91
N HIS A 53 -2.76 14.74 -3.43
CA HIS A 53 -1.91 15.87 -3.01
C HIS A 53 -0.90 15.54 -1.88
N LEU A 54 -1.04 14.38 -1.25
CA LEU A 54 -0.16 13.89 -0.19
C LEU A 54 1.17 13.33 -0.74
N LEU A 55 1.21 12.96 -2.02
CA LEU A 55 2.47 12.60 -2.67
C LEU A 55 3.31 13.83 -2.95
N ARG A 56 4.58 13.76 -2.53
CA ARG A 56 5.54 14.83 -2.74
C ARG A 56 6.61 14.37 -3.72
N PRO A 57 7.12 15.26 -4.59
CA PRO A 57 8.24 14.93 -5.45
C PRO A 57 9.46 14.55 -4.58
N GLY A 58 10.05 13.39 -4.85
CA GLY A 58 11.13 12.79 -4.06
C GLY A 58 10.77 11.43 -3.46
N ALA A 59 11.43 11.10 -2.34
CA ALA A 59 11.23 9.85 -1.64
C ALA A 59 10.05 9.96 -0.67
N ASN A 60 8.98 9.23 -0.96
CA ASN A 60 7.83 9.09 -0.08
C ASN A 60 7.92 7.77 0.66
N LYS A 61 7.69 7.81 1.97
CA LYS A 61 7.65 6.62 2.81
C LYS A 61 6.22 6.14 2.90
N PHE A 62 5.97 4.94 2.42
CA PHE A 62 4.69 4.28 2.49
C PHE A 62 4.77 3.17 3.53
N GLU A 63 3.77 3.10 4.40
CA GLU A 63 3.63 2.06 5.41
C GLU A 63 2.21 1.48 5.35
N LEU A 64 2.12 0.16 5.33
CA LEU A 64 0.88 -0.58 5.26
C LEU A 64 0.84 -1.61 6.36
N VAL A 65 -0.13 -1.48 7.26
CA VAL A 65 -0.36 -2.42 8.35
C VAL A 65 -1.61 -3.22 8.00
N VAL A 66 -1.46 -4.53 7.87
CA VAL A 66 -2.52 -5.47 7.51
C VAL A 66 -2.77 -6.38 8.70
N MET A 67 -4.03 -6.60 9.04
CA MET A 67 -4.48 -7.49 10.10
C MET A 67 -5.38 -8.57 9.49
N ASP A 68 -5.06 -9.84 9.73
CA ASP A 68 -5.87 -10.97 9.27
C ASP A 68 -6.93 -11.40 10.31
N GLY A 69 -7.80 -12.33 9.92
CA GLY A 69 -8.84 -12.89 10.78
C GLY A 69 -8.33 -13.56 12.06
N CYS A 70 -7.10 -14.07 12.04
CA CYS A 70 -6.44 -14.76 13.15
C CYS A 70 -5.64 -13.80 14.07
N LEU A 71 -5.84 -12.48 13.94
CA LEU A 71 -5.13 -11.44 14.69
C LEU A 71 -3.61 -11.35 14.41
N ASN A 72 -3.08 -11.91 13.33
CA ASN A 72 -1.72 -11.59 12.92
C ASN A 72 -1.71 -10.21 12.27
N THR A 73 -0.69 -9.43 12.62
CA THR A 73 -0.49 -8.10 12.07
C THR A 73 0.82 -8.09 11.30
N THR A 74 0.73 -7.72 10.02
CA THR A 74 1.86 -7.61 9.11
C THR A 74 2.05 -6.15 8.76
N SER A 75 3.21 -5.59 9.12
CA SER A 75 3.60 -4.24 8.68
C SER A 75 4.52 -4.34 7.47
N TYR A 76 4.16 -3.65 6.40
CA TYR A 76 4.95 -3.51 5.20
C TYR A 76 5.39 -2.05 5.06
N GLN A 77 6.66 -1.82 4.79
CA GLN A 77 7.19 -0.48 4.53
C GLN A 77 7.82 -0.47 3.14
N ALA A 78 7.49 0.53 2.34
CA ALA A 78 8.02 0.73 1.02
C ALA A 78 8.44 2.20 0.84
N THR A 79 9.54 2.41 0.14
CA THR A 79 9.94 3.76 -0.28
C THR A 79 9.65 3.91 -1.76
N VAL A 80 8.81 4.87 -2.11
CA VAL A 80 8.43 5.18 -3.49
C VAL A 80 9.01 6.52 -3.92
N LEU A 81 9.54 6.57 -5.14
CA LEU A 81 10.10 7.79 -5.72
C LEU A 81 9.10 8.38 -6.73
N TYR A 82 8.63 9.60 -6.45
CA TYR A 82 7.76 10.41 -7.31
C TYR A 82 8.51 11.59 -7.92
#